data_AF-A0A946SLJ1-F1
#
_entry.id   AF-A0A946SLJ1-F1
#
_cell.length_a   1.000
_cell.length_b   1.000
_cell.length_c   1.000
_cell.angle_alpha   90.00
_cell.angle_beta   90.00
_cell.angle_gamma   90.00
#
_symmetry.space_group_name_H-M   'P 1'
#
loop_
_entity.id
_entity.type
_entity.pdbx_description
1 polymer ?
#
loop_
_entity_poly.entity_id
_entity_poly.type
_entity_poly.pdbx_seq_one_letter_code
_entity_poly.pdbx_strand_id
1 'polypeptide(L)'
;MYDSWPRPVEGRPRKRRTYKGRDKVTGRADGKRTCPAFEGLISATTCRDSRGRVNGCDARCPYYAPLVLASDTPAASRLPLHKCYLRRLPRSGSATVLVARANPDATLRVVLLLLDFWKVGIQECFVDASTTEDALAKLLRKEGPEFEEVELSECQALVKWAETISREVGHEIPWEYTHWNAILDDMGQVAPPTGSLYKCARCSDELPDKAVDLMKRYALDAQVQFYLVCRKCGGEFDDDW
;
A
#
# COMPACT_ATOMS: atom_id res chain seq x y z
N MET A 1 26.69 27.45 27.07
CA MET A 1 26.06 26.42 27.91
C MET A 1 24.66 26.16 27.36
N TYR A 2 24.50 25.14 26.53
CA TYR A 2 23.24 24.43 26.36
C TYR A 2 23.60 22.97 26.07
N ASP A 3 23.02 22.13 26.91
CA ASP A 3 23.47 20.78 27.22
C ASP A 3 22.98 19.74 26.19
N SER A 4 23.92 18.88 25.83
CA SER A 4 23.78 17.42 25.71
C SER A 4 22.39 16.84 25.37
N TRP A 5 22.06 16.81 24.08
CA TRP A 5 21.18 15.77 23.56
C TRP A 5 21.87 14.40 23.71
N PRO A 6 21.20 13.37 24.25
CA PRO A 6 21.80 12.05 24.36
C PRO A 6 22.09 11.52 22.94
N ARG A 7 23.37 11.30 22.64
CA ARG A 7 23.78 10.59 21.43
C ARG A 7 23.15 9.19 21.45
N PRO A 8 22.63 8.69 20.31
CA PRO A 8 22.18 7.30 20.23
C PRO A 8 23.35 6.41 20.63
N VAL A 9 23.15 5.62 21.69
CA VAL A 9 24.13 4.63 22.11
C VAL A 9 24.30 3.66 20.93
N GLU A 10 25.50 3.58 20.36
CA GLU A 10 25.88 2.57 19.37
C GLU A 10 25.86 1.18 20.03
N GLY A 11 24.67 0.67 20.27
CA GLY A 11 24.44 -0.71 20.62
C GLY A 11 24.50 -1.54 19.34
N ARG A 12 25.43 -2.50 19.29
CA ARG A 12 25.44 -3.57 18.28
C ARG A 12 24.00 -4.05 18.01
N PRO A 13 23.59 -4.28 16.75
CA PRO A 13 22.24 -4.74 16.47
C PRO A 13 22.01 -6.06 17.20
N ARG A 14 21.26 -6.01 18.31
CA ARG A 14 20.77 -7.21 18.98
C ARG A 14 19.97 -7.95 17.91
N LYS A 15 20.47 -9.11 17.46
CA LYS A 15 19.70 -10.07 16.66
C LYS A 15 18.39 -10.29 17.42
N ARG A 16 17.31 -9.61 17.02
CA ARG A 16 15.97 -9.87 17.55
C ARG A 16 15.68 -11.31 17.19
N ARG A 17 15.67 -12.21 18.19
CA ARG A 17 15.14 -13.56 18.03
C ARG A 17 13.73 -13.38 17.48
N THR A 18 13.51 -13.77 16.22
CA THR A 18 12.18 -13.82 15.63
C THR A 18 11.45 -14.97 16.32
N TYR A 19 10.74 -14.66 17.40
CA TYR A 19 9.89 -15.63 18.04
C TYR A 19 8.69 -15.88 17.12
N LYS A 20 8.70 -17.03 16.45
CA LYS A 20 7.55 -17.51 15.67
C LYS A 20 6.62 -18.19 16.65
N GLY A 21 5.41 -17.66 16.81
CA GLY A 21 4.36 -18.23 17.64
C GLY A 21 3.02 -18.18 16.92
N ARG A 22 1.97 -18.62 17.61
CA ARG A 22 0.61 -18.40 17.12
C ARG A 22 0.19 -16.95 17.34
N ASP A 23 -0.45 -16.37 16.35
CA ASP A 23 -1.17 -15.12 16.47
C ASP A 23 -2.26 -15.26 17.54
N LYS A 24 -2.29 -14.35 18.51
CA LYS A 24 -3.19 -14.42 19.66
C LYS A 24 -4.66 -14.15 19.28
N VAL A 25 -4.90 -13.44 18.18
CA VAL A 25 -6.24 -13.11 17.69
C VAL A 25 -6.76 -14.18 16.75
N THR A 26 -5.94 -14.60 15.78
CA THR A 26 -6.38 -15.53 14.72
C THR A 26 -5.99 -16.99 14.98
N GLY A 27 -5.09 -17.26 15.92
CA GLY A 27 -4.57 -18.59 16.22
C GLY A 27 -3.60 -19.17 15.17
N ARG A 28 -3.34 -18.44 14.08
CA ARG A 28 -2.49 -18.87 12.95
C ARG A 28 -1.02 -18.86 13.35
N ALA A 29 -0.20 -19.73 12.76
CA ALA A 29 1.22 -19.88 13.09
C ALA A 29 2.13 -18.82 12.43
N ASP A 30 1.67 -17.58 12.35
CA ASP A 30 2.32 -16.44 11.70
C ASP A 30 2.57 -15.25 12.65
N GLY A 31 2.32 -15.45 13.95
CA GLY A 31 2.62 -14.48 15.00
C GLY A 31 4.12 -14.22 15.09
N LYS A 32 4.50 -12.94 14.91
CA LYS A 32 5.92 -12.50 14.85
C LYS A 32 6.23 -11.28 15.73
N ARG A 33 5.20 -10.56 16.20
CA ARG A 33 5.37 -9.28 16.91
C ARG A 33 4.66 -9.33 18.25
N THR A 34 5.34 -8.95 19.32
CA THR A 34 4.70 -8.82 20.63
C THR A 34 3.87 -7.54 20.65
N CYS A 35 2.54 -7.67 20.73
CA CYS A 35 1.63 -6.54 20.80
C CYS A 35 1.15 -6.32 22.24
N PRO A 36 1.38 -5.12 22.80
CA PRO A 36 0.85 -4.76 24.12
C PRO A 36 -0.68 -4.76 24.16
N ALA A 37 -1.36 -4.28 23.12
CA ALA A 37 -2.83 -4.16 23.09
C ALA A 37 -3.53 -5.53 23.17
N PHE A 38 -2.92 -6.56 22.60
CA PHE A 38 -3.43 -7.93 22.67
C PHE A 38 -2.73 -8.78 23.73
N GLU A 39 -1.72 -8.25 24.42
CA GLU A 39 -0.89 -8.98 25.39
C GLU A 39 -0.34 -10.31 24.84
N GLY A 40 0.23 -10.31 23.63
CA GLY A 40 0.73 -11.54 23.01
C GLY A 40 1.36 -11.35 21.65
N LEU A 41 1.70 -12.46 20.99
CA LEU A 41 2.22 -12.41 19.62
C LEU A 41 1.07 -12.21 18.64
N ILE A 42 1.25 -11.30 17.70
CA ILE A 42 0.34 -11.11 16.57
C ILE A 42 1.14 -11.11 15.26
N SER A 43 0.43 -11.41 14.18
CA SER A 43 0.85 -11.32 12.81
C SER A 43 0.94 -9.85 12.38
N ALA A 44 1.59 -9.60 11.24
CA ALA A 44 1.61 -8.26 10.65
C ALA A 44 0.20 -7.83 10.20
N THR A 45 -0.60 -8.78 9.72
CA THR A 45 -1.98 -8.56 9.26
C THR A 45 -2.88 -8.14 10.41
N THR A 46 -2.93 -8.93 11.49
CA THR A 46 -3.71 -8.59 12.69
C THR A 46 -3.28 -7.25 13.30
N CYS A 47 -1.97 -6.95 13.30
CA CYS A 47 -1.49 -5.64 13.72
C CYS A 47 -2.09 -4.51 12.88
N ARG A 48 -2.10 -4.67 11.55
CA ARG A 48 -2.66 -3.70 10.60
C ARG A 48 -4.16 -3.52 10.80
N ASP A 49 -4.92 -4.62 10.84
CA ASP A 49 -6.38 -4.60 10.96
C ASP A 49 -6.88 -3.96 12.25
N SER A 50 -6.03 -3.95 13.29
CA SER A 50 -6.37 -3.40 14.61
C SER A 50 -6.01 -1.92 14.77
N ARG A 51 -5.23 -1.33 13.84
CA ARG A 51 -4.75 0.06 13.93
C ARG A 51 -5.92 1.04 14.00
N GLY A 52 -5.89 1.93 15.00
CA GLY A 52 -6.95 2.92 15.21
C GLY A 52 -8.32 2.34 15.60
N ARG A 53 -8.45 1.01 15.73
CA ARG A 53 -9.71 0.31 16.07
C ARG A 53 -9.70 -0.31 17.47
N VAL A 54 -8.51 -0.60 18.00
CA VAL A 54 -8.34 -1.28 19.30
C VAL A 54 -7.65 -0.35 20.30
N ASN A 55 -8.11 -0.35 21.54
CA ASN A 55 -7.48 0.40 22.63
C ASN A 55 -6.02 -0.03 22.81
N GLY A 56 -5.09 0.93 22.78
CA GLY A 56 -3.64 0.67 22.81
C GLY A 56 -2.98 0.54 21.43
N CYS A 57 -3.76 0.55 20.34
CA CYS A 57 -3.26 0.77 18.98
C CYS A 57 -3.37 2.26 18.60
N ASP A 58 -2.70 3.11 19.39
CA ASP A 58 -2.73 4.58 19.27
C ASP A 58 -1.32 5.19 19.02
N ALA A 59 -1.21 6.52 19.03
CA ALA A 59 0.05 7.26 18.81
C ALA A 59 1.20 6.92 19.78
N ARG A 60 0.99 6.06 20.79
CA ARG A 60 2.02 5.57 21.72
C ARG A 60 2.44 4.13 21.45
N CYS A 61 1.76 3.42 20.54
CA CYS A 61 2.10 2.05 20.19
C CYS A 61 3.45 1.97 19.44
N PRO A 62 4.43 1.15 19.84
CA PRO A 62 5.77 1.14 19.23
C PRO A 62 5.79 0.74 17.75
N TYR A 63 4.70 0.17 17.22
CA TYR A 63 4.55 -0.21 15.81
C TYR A 63 3.65 0.74 15.01
N TYR A 64 2.94 1.65 15.67
CA TYR A 64 1.95 2.54 15.07
C TYR A 64 2.31 4.02 15.33
N ALA A 65 2.83 4.34 16.51
CA ALA A 65 3.44 5.62 16.88
C ALA A 65 4.47 6.13 15.86
N PRO A 66 5.40 5.33 15.29
CA PRO A 66 6.31 5.88 14.28
C PRO A 66 5.61 6.29 12.98
N LEU A 67 4.43 5.71 12.68
CA LEU A 67 3.59 6.15 11.57
C LEU A 67 2.89 7.45 11.97
N VAL A 68 2.20 7.48 13.13
CA VAL A 68 1.41 8.66 13.54
C VAL A 68 2.30 9.86 13.94
N LEU A 69 3.34 9.69 14.75
CA LEU A 69 4.18 10.79 15.24
C LEU A 69 5.08 11.41 14.17
N ALA A 70 5.37 10.67 13.09
CA ALA A 70 6.03 11.26 11.93
C ALA A 70 5.06 12.11 11.08
N SER A 71 3.76 12.15 11.41
CA SER A 71 2.78 13.02 10.75
C SER A 71 2.77 14.47 11.26
N ASP A 72 3.53 14.81 12.30
CA ASP A 72 3.60 16.18 12.86
C ASP A 72 4.56 17.12 12.08
N THR A 73 5.13 16.66 10.97
CA THR A 73 5.80 17.47 9.94
C THR A 73 4.75 17.92 8.89
N PRO A 74 4.90 19.09 8.25
CA PRO A 74 3.80 19.82 7.60
C PRO A 74 2.97 18.94 6.67
N ALA A 75 1.67 19.26 6.54
CA ALA A 75 0.71 18.54 5.69
C ALA A 75 1.39 18.02 4.43
N ALA A 76 1.36 16.71 4.20
CA ALA A 76 2.25 16.02 3.25
C ALA A 76 2.22 16.59 1.80
N SER A 77 1.14 17.28 1.42
CA SER A 77 1.00 18.03 0.17
C SER A 77 1.92 19.25 0.03
N ARG A 78 2.55 19.70 1.13
CA ARG A 78 3.53 20.81 1.15
C ARG A 78 4.98 20.34 1.07
N LEU A 79 5.22 19.03 1.19
CA LEU A 79 6.54 18.48 1.02
C LEU A 79 6.88 18.41 -0.46
N PRO A 80 8.10 18.80 -0.88
CA PRO A 80 8.50 18.70 -2.28
C PRO A 80 8.44 17.23 -2.73
N LEU A 81 7.85 17.02 -3.90
CA LEU A 81 7.87 15.73 -4.56
C LEU A 81 9.33 15.34 -4.82
N HIS A 82 9.73 14.16 -4.35
CA HIS A 82 11.04 13.60 -4.68
C HIS A 82 10.91 12.83 -5.99
N LYS A 83 10.20 11.69 -5.99
CA LYS A 83 10.00 10.82 -7.15
C LYS A 83 8.73 9.99 -7.03
N CYS A 84 8.17 9.62 -8.17
CA CYS A 84 7.13 8.60 -8.26
C CYS A 84 7.62 7.41 -9.07
N TYR A 85 7.20 6.22 -8.67
CA TYR A 85 7.53 4.99 -9.37
C TYR A 85 6.28 4.15 -9.58
N LEU A 86 6.26 3.46 -10.70
CA LEU A 86 5.19 2.58 -11.09
C LEU A 86 5.77 1.24 -11.53
N ARG A 87 5.16 0.16 -11.07
CA ARG A 87 5.36 -1.18 -11.60
C ARG A 87 4.02 -1.74 -12.03
N ARG A 88 3.85 -2.00 -13.32
CA ARG A 88 2.65 -2.66 -13.85
C ARG A 88 2.89 -4.16 -13.88
N LEU A 89 1.89 -4.93 -13.47
CA LEU A 89 1.88 -6.38 -13.57
C LEU A 89 0.84 -6.78 -14.62
N PRO A 90 1.15 -6.64 -15.92
CA PRO A 90 0.18 -6.67 -17.02
C PRO A 90 -0.61 -7.97 -17.12
N ARG A 91 -0.08 -9.08 -16.58
CA ARG A 91 -0.79 -10.37 -16.55
C ARG A 91 -1.81 -10.48 -15.42
N SER A 92 -1.64 -9.73 -14.34
CA SER A 92 -2.46 -9.85 -13.13
C SER A 92 -3.52 -8.75 -12.98
N GLY A 93 -3.55 -7.78 -13.89
CA GLY A 93 -4.38 -6.59 -13.73
C GLY A 93 -4.03 -5.77 -12.49
N SER A 94 -2.81 -5.91 -11.96
CA SER A 94 -2.36 -5.22 -10.76
C SER A 94 -1.24 -4.22 -11.09
N ALA A 95 -1.05 -3.24 -10.22
CA ALA A 95 0.09 -2.35 -10.25
C ALA A 95 0.58 -2.03 -8.84
N THR A 96 1.86 -1.70 -8.72
CA THR A 96 2.44 -1.11 -7.52
C THR A 96 2.81 0.34 -7.81
N VAL A 97 2.26 1.26 -7.03
CA VAL A 97 2.59 2.70 -7.09
C VAL A 97 3.43 3.03 -5.86
N LEU A 98 4.55 3.74 -6.05
CA LEU A 98 5.34 4.30 -4.97
C LEU A 98 5.48 5.80 -5.17
N VAL A 99 5.15 6.59 -4.15
CA VAL A 99 5.32 8.05 -4.18
C VAL A 99 6.17 8.48 -3.00
N ALA A 100 7.26 9.18 -3.28
CA ALA A 100 8.21 9.68 -2.32
C ALA A 100 8.21 11.22 -2.29
N ARG A 101 8.18 11.80 -1.09
CA ARG A 101 8.37 13.24 -0.84
C ARG A 101 9.52 13.45 0.12
N ALA A 102 10.26 14.54 -0.04
CA ALA A 102 11.39 14.85 0.85
C ALA A 102 10.90 15.57 2.11
N ASN A 103 11.30 15.07 3.26
CA ASN A 103 11.13 15.74 4.55
C ASN A 103 12.20 16.86 4.71
N PRO A 104 11.98 17.84 5.61
CA PRO A 104 12.96 18.89 5.89
C PRO A 104 14.30 18.40 6.46
N ASP A 105 14.32 17.20 7.06
CA ASP A 105 15.51 16.58 7.67
C ASP A 105 16.33 15.73 6.68
N ALA A 106 16.10 15.90 5.37
CA ALA A 106 16.70 15.13 4.28
C ALA A 106 16.35 13.63 4.28
N THR A 107 15.40 13.19 5.11
CA THR A 107 14.78 11.87 4.96
C THR A 107 13.63 11.93 3.94
N LEU A 108 13.16 10.78 3.51
CA LEU A 108 12.04 10.62 2.59
C LEU A 108 10.82 10.07 3.33
N ARG A 109 9.65 10.55 2.93
CA ARG A 109 8.36 9.98 3.25
C ARG A 109 7.82 9.27 2.03
N VAL A 110 7.49 8.00 2.16
CA VAL A 110 7.15 7.11 1.06
C VAL A 110 5.82 6.43 1.33
N VAL A 111 4.91 6.48 0.36
CA VAL A 111 3.72 5.63 0.27
C VAL A 111 3.95 4.61 -0.83
N LEU A 112 3.71 3.34 -0.54
CA LEU A 112 3.63 2.25 -1.51
C LEU A 112 2.22 1.67 -1.49
N LEU A 113 1.58 1.63 -2.66
CA LEU A 113 0.23 1.15 -2.87
C LEU A 113 0.26 -0.07 -3.78
N LEU A 114 -0.40 -1.15 -3.36
CA LEU A 114 -0.75 -2.28 -4.21
C LEU A 114 -2.16 -2.08 -4.72
N LEU A 115 -2.28 -1.99 -6.04
CA LEU A 115 -3.53 -1.74 -6.75
C LEU A 115 -3.92 -3.00 -7.51
N ASP A 116 -5.13 -3.49 -7.27
CA ASP A 116 -5.76 -4.61 -7.95
C ASP A 116 -6.92 -4.07 -8.79
N PHE A 117 -6.68 -3.89 -10.10
CA PHE A 117 -7.69 -3.36 -11.01
C PHE A 117 -8.67 -4.41 -11.48
N TRP A 118 -8.57 -5.68 -11.06
CA TRP A 118 -9.46 -6.76 -11.50
C TRP A 118 -10.29 -7.36 -10.37
N LYS A 119 -10.11 -6.85 -9.15
CA LYS A 119 -10.87 -7.33 -7.99
C LYS A 119 -11.24 -6.18 -7.06
N VAL A 120 -10.34 -5.76 -6.18
CA VAL A 120 -10.70 -4.97 -4.99
C VAL A 120 -10.30 -3.50 -5.02
N GLY A 121 -9.53 -3.06 -6.02
CA GLY A 121 -9.03 -1.69 -6.10
C GLY A 121 -7.78 -1.50 -5.25
N ILE A 122 -7.79 -0.63 -4.24
CA ILE A 122 -6.65 -0.45 -3.33
C ILE A 122 -6.56 -1.66 -2.40
N GLN A 123 -5.64 -2.58 -2.69
CA GLN A 123 -5.48 -3.82 -1.94
C GLN A 123 -4.64 -3.62 -0.68
N GLU A 124 -3.51 -2.93 -0.78
CA GLU A 124 -2.64 -2.62 0.35
C GLU A 124 -2.04 -1.22 0.24
N CYS A 125 -1.81 -0.60 1.41
CA CYS A 125 -1.08 0.65 1.53
C CYS A 125 -0.01 0.51 2.62
N PHE A 126 1.23 0.81 2.26
CA PHE A 126 2.38 0.83 3.16
C PHE A 126 2.97 2.22 3.19
N VAL A 127 3.37 2.65 4.38
CA VAL A 127 3.98 3.96 4.57
C VAL A 127 5.27 3.82 5.37
N ASP A 128 6.32 4.45 4.87
CA ASP A 128 7.54 4.71 5.60
C ASP A 128 7.72 6.22 5.70
N ALA A 129 7.55 6.77 6.89
CA ALA A 129 7.49 8.21 7.10
C ALA A 129 8.88 8.87 7.20
N SER A 130 9.93 8.06 7.37
CA SER A 130 11.32 8.52 7.50
C SER A 130 12.27 7.43 7.02
N THR A 131 12.50 7.41 5.72
CA THR A 131 13.42 6.51 5.04
C THR A 131 14.56 7.27 4.39
N THR A 132 15.66 6.60 4.05
CA THR A 132 16.77 7.25 3.32
C THR A 132 16.68 6.93 1.83
N GLU A 133 17.30 7.76 0.98
CA GLU A 133 17.42 7.45 -0.46
C GLU A 133 18.06 6.09 -0.70
N ASP A 134 19.10 5.73 0.06
CA ASP A 134 19.74 4.41 -0.01
C ASP A 134 18.79 3.27 0.36
N ALA A 135 17.92 3.47 1.35
CA ALA A 135 16.93 2.48 1.76
C ALA A 135 15.83 2.32 0.69
N LEU A 136 15.37 3.43 0.12
CA LEU A 136 14.43 3.42 -1.00
C LEU A 136 15.04 2.72 -2.23
N ALA A 137 16.28 3.05 -2.60
CA ALA A 137 16.96 2.41 -3.72
C ALA A 137 17.17 0.91 -3.48
N LYS A 138 17.43 0.49 -2.22
CA LYS A 138 17.47 -0.94 -1.86
C LYS A 138 16.10 -1.60 -1.98
N LEU A 139 15.02 -0.92 -1.59
CA LEU A 139 13.65 -1.41 -1.75
C LEU A 139 13.33 -1.63 -3.24
N LEU A 140 13.57 -0.62 -4.08
CA LEU A 140 13.32 -0.70 -5.53
C LEU A 140 14.12 -1.84 -6.18
N ARG A 141 15.40 -2.03 -5.80
CA ARG A 141 16.20 -3.16 -6.32
C ARG A 141 15.70 -4.52 -5.84
N LYS A 142 15.28 -4.62 -4.58
CA LYS A 142 14.82 -5.88 -3.98
C LYS A 142 13.48 -6.33 -4.58
N GLU A 143 12.60 -5.36 -4.84
CA GLU A 143 11.31 -5.59 -5.51
C GLU A 143 11.46 -5.86 -7.02
N GLY A 144 12.68 -5.75 -7.55
CA GLY A 144 13.03 -6.11 -8.92
C GLY A 144 13.08 -4.91 -9.88
N PRO A 145 13.76 -5.04 -11.03
CA PRO A 145 14.02 -3.96 -11.99
C PRO A 145 12.79 -3.51 -12.82
N GLU A 146 11.56 -3.63 -12.30
CA GLU A 146 10.32 -3.32 -13.03
C GLU A 146 9.66 -1.98 -12.63
N PHE A 147 10.26 -1.25 -11.69
CA PHE A 147 9.79 0.10 -11.37
C PHE A 147 10.34 1.10 -12.38
N GLU A 148 9.44 1.73 -13.12
CA GLU A 148 9.72 2.91 -13.92
C GLU A 148 9.42 4.18 -13.13
N GLU A 149 10.21 5.23 -13.37
CA GLU A 149 9.93 6.57 -12.83
C GLU A 149 8.84 7.22 -13.69
N VAL A 150 7.79 7.73 -13.06
CA VAL A 150 6.62 8.31 -13.74
C VAL A 150 6.22 9.65 -13.12
N GLU A 151 5.34 10.37 -13.81
CA GLU A 151 4.75 11.60 -13.29
C GLU A 151 3.74 11.31 -12.17
N LEU A 152 3.61 12.23 -11.22
CA LEU A 152 2.65 12.12 -10.12
C LEU A 152 1.21 12.00 -10.63
N SER A 153 0.88 12.68 -11.73
CA SER A 153 -0.46 12.63 -12.35
C SER A 153 -0.83 11.23 -12.84
N GLU A 154 0.14 10.44 -13.32
CA GLU A 154 -0.11 9.06 -13.70
C GLU A 154 -0.40 8.18 -12.48
N CYS A 155 0.39 8.33 -11.40
CA CYS A 155 0.11 7.67 -10.13
C CYS A 155 -1.27 8.04 -9.58
N GLN A 156 -1.62 9.33 -9.59
CA GLN A 156 -2.92 9.83 -9.16
C GLN A 156 -4.07 9.20 -9.96
N ALA A 157 -3.97 9.13 -11.29
CA ALA A 157 -5.01 8.53 -12.12
C ALA A 157 -5.23 7.04 -11.79
N LEU A 158 -4.16 6.27 -11.62
CA LEU A 158 -4.23 4.86 -11.24
C LEU A 158 -4.81 4.66 -9.84
N VAL A 159 -4.35 5.44 -8.88
CA VAL A 159 -4.86 5.37 -7.50
C VAL A 159 -6.33 5.79 -7.45
N LYS A 160 -6.75 6.80 -8.24
CA LYS A 160 -8.14 7.22 -8.33
C LYS A 160 -9.03 6.13 -8.92
N TRP A 161 -8.53 5.42 -9.92
CA TRP A 161 -9.23 4.27 -10.48
C TRP A 161 -9.38 3.14 -9.47
N ALA A 162 -8.31 2.79 -8.77
CA ALA A 162 -8.35 1.79 -7.70
C ALA A 162 -9.29 2.20 -6.55
N GLU A 163 -9.29 3.48 -6.15
CA GLU A 163 -10.22 4.03 -5.15
C GLU A 163 -11.68 3.85 -5.60
N THR A 164 -11.95 4.11 -6.89
CA THR A 164 -13.29 3.95 -7.48
C THR A 164 -13.72 2.50 -7.44
N ILE A 165 -12.85 1.56 -7.82
CA ILE A 165 -13.12 0.12 -7.71
C ILE A 165 -13.45 -0.26 -6.28
N SER A 166 -12.61 0.11 -5.30
CA SER A 166 -12.83 -0.23 -3.90
C SER A 166 -14.18 0.25 -3.39
N ARG A 167 -14.58 1.49 -3.74
CA ARG A 167 -15.89 2.04 -3.39
C ARG A 167 -17.04 1.26 -4.04
N GLU A 168 -16.93 0.97 -5.33
CA GLU A 168 -17.96 0.27 -6.12
C GLU A 168 -18.21 -1.18 -5.69
N VAL A 169 -17.18 -1.87 -5.18
CA VAL A 169 -17.31 -3.25 -4.68
C VAL A 169 -17.45 -3.34 -3.16
N GLY A 170 -17.45 -2.20 -2.46
CA GLY A 170 -17.51 -2.16 -1.00
C GLY A 170 -16.27 -2.73 -0.32
N HIS A 171 -15.11 -2.70 -0.98
CA HIS A 171 -13.84 -3.07 -0.35
C HIS A 171 -13.42 -1.96 0.62
N GLU A 172 -13.03 -2.36 1.83
CA GLU A 172 -12.55 -1.41 2.83
C GLU A 172 -11.22 -0.80 2.37
N ILE A 173 -11.19 0.52 2.22
CA ILE A 173 -9.97 1.24 1.87
C ILE A 173 -9.00 1.17 3.06
N PRO A 174 -7.72 0.78 2.85
CA PRO A 174 -6.74 0.71 3.92
C PRO A 174 -6.62 2.03 4.69
N TRP A 175 -6.65 1.96 6.02
CA TRP A 175 -6.56 3.14 6.89
C TRP A 175 -5.32 4.00 6.58
N GLU A 176 -4.19 3.36 6.26
CA GLU A 176 -2.96 4.04 5.88
C GLU A 176 -3.18 4.95 4.67
N TYR A 177 -3.95 4.51 3.68
CA TYR A 177 -4.29 5.36 2.54
C TYR A 177 -5.16 6.54 2.98
N THR A 178 -6.21 6.29 3.77
CA THR A 178 -7.09 7.37 4.26
C THR A 178 -6.34 8.44 5.04
N HIS A 179 -5.32 8.05 5.81
CA HIS A 179 -4.52 8.96 6.61
C HIS A 179 -3.41 9.68 5.81
N TRP A 180 -2.80 8.99 4.85
CA TRP A 180 -1.60 9.46 4.15
C TRP A 180 -1.81 9.87 2.69
N ASN A 181 -3.05 9.85 2.19
CA ASN A 181 -3.36 10.19 0.80
C ASN A 181 -2.87 11.59 0.38
N ALA A 182 -2.67 12.52 1.32
CA ALA A 182 -2.12 13.85 1.04
C ALA A 182 -0.71 13.82 0.41
N ILE A 183 0.01 12.68 0.50
CA ILE A 183 1.26 12.46 -0.25
C ILE A 183 1.01 12.46 -1.77
N LEU A 184 -0.19 12.11 -2.20
CA LEU A 184 -0.64 12.14 -3.58
C LEU A 184 -1.31 13.48 -3.95
N ASP A 185 -1.13 14.54 -3.16
CA ASP A 185 -1.88 15.80 -3.25
C ASP A 185 -3.41 15.58 -3.11
N ASP A 186 -4.21 16.55 -3.56
CA ASP A 186 -5.66 16.52 -3.44
C ASP A 186 -6.30 15.54 -4.45
N MET A 187 -6.46 14.29 -4.02
CA MET A 187 -7.16 13.23 -4.76
C MET A 187 -8.65 13.52 -5.03
N GLY A 188 -9.22 14.57 -4.42
CA GLY A 188 -10.57 15.06 -4.71
C GLY A 188 -10.68 15.81 -6.04
N GLN A 189 -9.58 16.40 -6.53
CA GLN A 189 -9.52 17.10 -7.83
C GLN A 189 -9.22 16.17 -9.01
N VAL A 190 -8.74 14.95 -8.73
CA VAL A 190 -8.44 13.97 -9.77
C VAL A 190 -9.75 13.42 -10.32
N ALA A 191 -9.97 13.58 -11.62
CA ALA A 191 -11.18 13.14 -12.28
C ALA A 191 -11.39 11.62 -12.09
N PRO A 192 -12.63 11.15 -11.87
CA PRO A 192 -12.91 9.73 -11.81
C PRO A 192 -12.60 9.06 -13.16
N PRO A 193 -12.27 7.75 -13.15
CA PRO A 193 -12.06 7.00 -14.39
C PRO A 193 -13.34 7.01 -15.24
N THR A 194 -13.19 7.12 -16.57
CA THR A 194 -14.29 7.03 -17.51
C THR A 194 -14.38 5.63 -18.13
N GLY A 195 -15.59 5.26 -18.57
CA GLY A 195 -15.85 3.97 -19.20
C GLY A 195 -16.16 2.86 -18.19
N SER A 196 -15.77 1.64 -18.52
CA SER A 196 -15.96 0.45 -17.70
C SER A 196 -15.11 0.52 -16.44
N LEU A 197 -15.69 0.04 -15.33
CA LEU A 197 -14.99 -0.05 -14.04
C LEU A 197 -13.74 -0.93 -14.13
N TYR A 198 -13.81 -1.98 -14.94
CA TYR A 198 -12.73 -2.93 -15.17
C TYR A 198 -12.35 -2.95 -16.65
N LYS A 199 -11.05 -2.92 -16.94
CA LYS A 199 -10.52 -2.92 -18.31
C LYS A 199 -9.53 -4.05 -18.51
N CYS A 200 -9.28 -4.44 -19.74
CA CYS A 200 -8.30 -5.48 -20.04
C CYS A 200 -6.89 -5.07 -19.57
N ALA A 201 -6.23 -5.90 -18.76
CA ALA A 201 -4.89 -5.62 -18.25
C ALA A 201 -3.80 -5.53 -19.34
N ARG A 202 -4.04 -6.14 -20.51
CA ARG A 202 -3.09 -6.17 -21.64
C ARG A 202 -3.26 -5.01 -22.61
N CYS A 203 -4.49 -4.68 -22.99
CA CYS A 203 -4.76 -3.69 -24.05
C CYS A 203 -5.66 -2.53 -23.61
N SER A 204 -6.03 -2.48 -22.33
CA SER A 204 -6.86 -1.43 -21.71
C SER A 204 -8.25 -1.26 -22.33
N ASP A 205 -8.71 -2.25 -23.10
CA ASP A 205 -10.04 -2.24 -23.71
C ASP A 205 -11.14 -2.43 -22.65
N GLU A 206 -12.28 -1.80 -22.89
CA GLU A 206 -13.42 -1.83 -21.97
C GLU A 206 -13.99 -3.25 -21.84
N LEU A 207 -14.25 -3.70 -20.61
CA LEU A 207 -14.93 -4.97 -20.39
C LEU A 207 -16.46 -4.79 -20.50
N PRO A 208 -17.19 -5.77 -21.08
CA PRO A 208 -18.64 -5.70 -21.17
C PRO A 208 -19.32 -5.65 -19.79
N ASP A 209 -20.44 -4.92 -19.68
CA ASP A 209 -21.18 -4.74 -18.42
C ASP A 209 -21.48 -6.05 -17.69
N LYS A 210 -21.87 -7.12 -18.41
CA LYS A 210 -22.13 -8.44 -17.82
C LYS A 210 -20.89 -9.04 -17.13
N ALA A 211 -19.69 -8.81 -17.67
CA ALA A 211 -18.45 -9.25 -17.04
C ALA A 211 -18.14 -8.39 -15.81
N VAL A 212 -18.33 -7.07 -15.92
CA VAL A 212 -18.15 -6.14 -14.80
C VAL A 212 -19.07 -6.47 -13.64
N ASP A 213 -20.36 -6.72 -13.89
CA ASP A 213 -21.34 -7.08 -12.86
C ASP A 213 -20.96 -8.38 -12.14
N LEU A 214 -20.42 -9.35 -12.89
CA LEU A 214 -19.92 -10.60 -12.31
C LEU A 214 -18.69 -10.34 -11.43
N MET A 215 -17.77 -9.51 -11.91
CA MET A 215 -16.57 -9.14 -11.17
C MET A 215 -16.92 -8.44 -9.86
N LYS A 216 -17.82 -7.43 -9.91
CA LYS A 216 -18.29 -6.72 -8.71
C LYS A 216 -18.91 -7.68 -7.69
N ARG A 217 -19.73 -8.63 -8.17
CA ARG A 217 -20.42 -9.61 -7.30
C ARG A 217 -19.46 -10.49 -6.50
N TYR A 218 -18.35 -10.91 -7.10
CA TYR A 218 -17.39 -11.84 -6.49
C TYR A 218 -16.06 -11.18 -6.11
N ALA A 219 -15.94 -9.86 -6.18
CA ALA A 219 -14.72 -9.13 -5.89
C ALA A 219 -14.19 -9.42 -4.47
N LEU A 220 -15.07 -9.52 -3.48
CA LEU A 220 -14.67 -9.77 -2.09
C LEU A 220 -14.47 -11.26 -1.77
N ASP A 221 -14.78 -12.17 -2.70
CA ASP A 221 -14.59 -13.60 -2.49
C ASP A 221 -13.14 -13.99 -2.80
N ALA A 222 -12.36 -14.32 -1.75
CA ALA A 222 -10.97 -14.72 -1.88
C ALA A 222 -10.78 -16.02 -2.70
N GLN A 223 -11.81 -16.86 -2.81
CA GLN A 223 -11.75 -18.13 -3.54
C GLN A 223 -12.03 -17.98 -5.04
N VAL A 224 -12.62 -16.86 -5.46
CA VAL A 224 -12.92 -16.60 -6.86
C VAL A 224 -11.74 -15.90 -7.54
N GLN A 225 -11.25 -16.48 -8.62
CA GLN A 225 -10.34 -15.85 -9.57
C GLN A 225 -11.08 -15.63 -10.89
N PHE A 226 -10.92 -14.45 -11.47
CA PHE A 226 -11.54 -14.14 -12.76
C PHE A 226 -10.58 -14.50 -13.89
N TYR A 227 -11.01 -15.45 -14.72
CA TYR A 227 -10.37 -15.70 -16.01
C TYR A 227 -11.22 -15.03 -17.09
N LEU A 228 -10.73 -13.90 -17.63
CA LEU A 228 -11.45 -13.10 -18.61
C LEU A 228 -10.67 -13.02 -19.91
N VAL A 229 -11.27 -13.58 -20.95
CA VAL A 229 -10.74 -13.50 -22.31
C VAL A 229 -11.17 -12.16 -22.93
N CYS A 230 -10.21 -11.27 -23.14
CA CYS A 230 -10.45 -10.02 -23.85
C CYS A 230 -10.78 -10.29 -25.32
N ARG A 231 -11.93 -9.81 -25.79
CA ARG A 231 -12.38 -10.00 -27.19
C ARG A 231 -11.46 -9.35 -28.22
N LYS A 232 -10.70 -8.32 -27.83
CA LYS A 232 -9.81 -7.56 -28.72
C LYS A 232 -8.43 -8.18 -28.85
N CYS A 233 -7.83 -8.62 -27.73
CA CYS A 233 -6.47 -9.16 -27.73
C CYS A 233 -6.38 -10.67 -27.46
N GLY A 234 -7.50 -11.38 -27.43
CA GLY A 234 -7.55 -12.83 -27.30
C GLY A 234 -7.26 -13.38 -25.90
N GLY A 235 -6.70 -12.59 -24.99
CA GLY A 235 -6.74 -12.78 -23.53
C GLY A 235 -6.37 -14.14 -22.93
N GLU A 236 -5.68 -15.04 -23.65
CA GLU A 236 -5.11 -16.25 -23.05
C GLU A 236 -3.84 -15.88 -22.27
N PHE A 237 -3.85 -16.21 -20.98
CA PHE A 237 -2.69 -16.12 -20.10
C PHE A 237 -2.03 -17.49 -20.15
N ASP A 238 -1.03 -17.68 -21.01
CA ASP A 238 -0.25 -18.92 -21.01
C ASP A 238 0.42 -19.08 -19.63
N ASP A 239 -0.07 -20.09 -18.90
CA ASP A 239 0.51 -20.64 -17.68
C ASP A 239 1.79 -21.42 -18.06
N ASP A 240 2.84 -20.72 -18.47
CA ASP A 240 4.17 -21.31 -18.50
C ASP A 240 4.75 -21.27 -17.08
N TRP A 241 4.54 -22.39 -16.38
CA TRP A 241 5.10 -22.75 -15.07
C TRP A 241 6.62 -22.88 -15.06
#